data_AF-A0A966N503-F1
#
_entry.id   AF-A0A966N503-F1
#
_cell.length_a   1.000
_cell.length_b   1.000
_cell.length_c   1.000
_cell.angle_alpha   90.00
_cell.angle_beta   90.00
_cell.angle_gamma   90.00
#
_symmetry.space_group_name_H-M   'P 1'
#
loop_
_entity.id
_entity.type
_entity.pdbx_description
1 polymer ?
#
loop_
_entity_poly.entity_id
_entity_poly.type
_entity_poly.pdbx_seq_one_letter_code
_entity_poly.pdbx_strand_id
1 'polypeptide(L)' 'MAREEQRRFGLIVIGDEILSGRRSDKHLSKMIELLSERGLHLSWARYVADDPNQITQTLKETFASGDVVFSTGGIG' A
#
# COMPACT_ATOMS: atom_id res chain seq x y z
N MET A 1 16.15 -18.19 20.12
CA MET A 1 15.20 -18.02 19.01
C MET A 1 15.13 -16.54 18.72
N ALA A 2 15.78 -16.06 17.67
CA ALA A 2 15.65 -14.67 17.25
C ALA A 2 14.17 -14.43 16.97
N ARG A 3 13.57 -13.40 17.58
CA ARG A 3 12.27 -12.92 17.13
C ARG A 3 12.49 -12.57 15.67
N GLU A 4 11.85 -13.28 14.74
CA GLU A 4 11.75 -12.79 13.37
C GLU A 4 11.26 -11.35 13.49
N GLU A 5 12.08 -10.38 13.07
CA GLU A 5 11.60 -9.03 12.87
C GLU A 5 10.33 -9.15 12.04
N GLN A 6 9.20 -8.78 12.65
CA GLN A 6 7.89 -8.99 12.07
C GLN A 6 7.83 -8.07 10.83
N ARG A 7 8.21 -8.60 9.66
CA ARG A 7 8.23 -7.85 8.40
C ARG A 7 6.86 -7.21 8.23
N ARG A 8 6.85 -5.89 8.15
CA ARG A 8 5.64 -5.11 7.99
C ARG A 8 5.35 -4.97 6.49
N PHE A 9 4.08 -5.12 6.14
CA PHE A 9 3.61 -5.01 4.77
C PHE A 9 2.73 -3.77 4.63
N GLY A 10 3.04 -2.96 3.63
CA GLY A 10 2.33 -1.72 3.30
C GLY A 10 1.69 -1.76 1.93
N LEU A 11 0.61 -1.01 1.76
CA LEU A 11 -0.06 -0.81 0.48
C LEU A 11 -0.18 0.69 0.18
N ILE A 12 0.18 1.09 -1.03
CA ILE A 12 -0.11 2.42 -1.59
C ILE A 12 -1.13 2.23 -2.73
N VAL A 13 -2.26 2.92 -2.65
CA VAL A 13 -3.28 2.98 -3.68
C VAL A 13 -3.29 4.39 -4.27
N ILE A 14 -2.92 4.51 -5.54
CA ILE A 14 -2.83 5.77 -6.28
C ILE A 14 -4.04 5.88 -7.22
N GLY A 15 -4.79 6.98 -7.14
CA GLY A 15 -5.87 7.26 -8.09
C GLY A 15 -6.95 8.18 -7.55
N ASP A 16 -7.22 9.26 -8.29
CA ASP A 16 -8.24 10.26 -7.93
C ASP A 16 -9.65 9.67 -7.90
N GLU A 17 -9.93 8.66 -8.72
CA GLU A 17 -11.25 8.03 -8.78
C GLU A 17 -11.62 7.26 -7.51
N ILE A 18 -10.61 6.80 -6.77
CA ILE A 18 -10.79 6.16 -5.46
C ILE A 18 -11.12 7.22 -4.43
N LEU A 19 -10.35 8.31 -4.41
CA LEU A 19 -10.57 9.44 -3.49
C LEU A 19 -11.89 10.17 -3.76
N SER A 20 -12.30 10.26 -5.03
CA SER A 20 -13.58 10.87 -5.41
C SER A 20 -14.78 9.93 -5.24
N GLY A 21 -14.55 8.67 -4.83
CA GLY A 21 -15.60 7.65 -4.73
C GLY A 21 -16.24 7.22 -6.05
N ARG A 22 -15.68 7.62 -7.21
CA ARG A 22 -16.17 7.19 -8.53
C ARG A 22 -15.92 5.69 -8.73
N ARG A 23 -14.92 5.16 -8.05
CA ARG A 23 -14.57 3.74 -8.06
C ARG A 23 -14.31 3.29 -6.64
N SER A 24 -14.86 2.13 -6.29
CA SER A 24 -14.52 1.47 -5.03
C SER A 24 -13.20 0.72 -5.17
N ASP A 25 -12.32 0.89 -4.20
CA ASP A 25 -11.05 0.17 -4.12
C ASP A 25 -11.29 -1.34 -3.89
N LYS A 26 -10.55 -2.16 -4.65
CA LYS A 26 -10.53 -3.63 -4.51
C LYS A 26 -9.14 -4.15 -4.15
N HIS A 27 -8.12 -3.30 -4.14
CA HIS A 27 -6.75 -3.68 -3.86
C HIS A 27 -6.54 -3.95 -2.38
N LEU A 28 -7.11 -3.14 -1.48
CA LEU A 28 -6.98 -3.35 -0.03
C LEU A 28 -7.51 -4.71 0.40
N SER A 29 -8.76 -5.03 0.06
CA SER A 29 -9.38 -6.30 0.46
C SER A 29 -8.65 -7.49 -0.13
N LYS A 30 -8.25 -7.43 -1.41
CA LYS A 30 -7.50 -8.52 -2.05
C LYS A 30 -6.10 -8.69 -1.44
N MET A 31 -5.43 -7.61 -1.07
CA MET A 31 -4.12 -7.68 -0.42
C MET A 31 -4.22 -8.34 0.97
N ILE A 32 -5.24 -7.98 1.76
CA ILE A 32 -5.49 -8.60 3.07
C ILE A 32 -5.71 -10.11 2.91
N GLU A 33 -6.55 -10.52 1.95
CA GLU A 33 -6.80 -11.93 1.64
C GLU A 33 -5.49 -12.67 1.28
N LEU A 34 -4.71 -12.16 0.33
CA LEU A 34 -3.49 -12.79 -0.16
C LEU A 34 -2.40 -12.90 0.92
N LEU A 35 -2.26 -11.89 1.78
CA LEU A 35 -1.33 -11.94 2.90
C LEU A 35 -1.81 -12.95 3.95
N SER A 36 -3.12 -12.96 4.25
CA SER A 36 -3.71 -13.87 5.23
C SER A 36 -3.54 -15.34 4.85
N GLU A 37 -3.67 -15.69 3.56
CA GLU A 37 -3.39 -17.02 3.03
C GLU A 37 -1.97 -17.53 3.35
N ARG A 38 -1.03 -16.59 3.60
CA ARG A 38 0.39 -16.87 3.89
C ARG A 38 0.73 -16.69 5.37
N GLY A 39 -0.26 -16.48 6.23
CA GLY A 39 -0.04 -16.17 7.66
C GLY A 39 0.56 -14.79 7.90
N LEU A 40 0.52 -13.91 6.89
CA LEU A 40 0.99 -12.52 6.97
C LEU A 40 -0.20 -11.58 7.17
N HIS A 41 0.07 -10.33 7.53
CA HIS A 41 -0.96 -9.30 7.68
C HIS A 41 -0.52 -7.98 7.06
N LEU A 42 -1.48 -7.23 6.53
CA LEU A 42 -1.24 -5.87 6.08
C LEU A 42 -1.12 -4.96 7.30
N SER A 43 -0.01 -4.23 7.42
CA SER A 43 0.27 -3.37 8.57
C SER A 43 -0.28 -1.94 8.39
N TRP A 44 -0.39 -1.47 7.14
CA TRP A 44 -0.92 -0.15 6.81
C TRP A 44 -1.31 -0.05 5.34
N ALA A 45 -2.17 0.93 5.02
CA ALA A 45 -2.46 1.35 3.66
C ALA A 45 -2.45 2.88 3.56
N ARG A 46 -2.02 3.42 2.42
CA ARG A 46 -2.08 4.85 2.07
C ARG A 46 -2.84 5.01 0.76
N TYR A 47 -3.79 5.94 0.73
CA TYR A 47 -4.46 6.36 -0.49
C TYR A 47 -3.87 7.71 -0.92
N VAL A 48 -3.46 7.81 -2.18
CA VAL A 48 -2.73 8.97 -2.73
C VAL A 48 -3.42 9.44 -4.00
N ALA A 49 -3.55 10.75 -4.16
CA ALA A 49 -4.07 11.36 -5.39
C ALA A 49 -3.12 11.13 -6.57
N ASP A 50 -3.61 11.31 -7.79
CA ASP A 50 -2.79 11.29 -9.00
C ASP A 50 -2.01 12.61 -9.17
N ASP A 51 -1.27 12.97 -8.12
CA ASP A 51 -0.44 14.16 -8.03
C ASP A 51 1.04 13.75 -7.89
N PRO A 52 1.92 14.16 -8.82
CA PRO A 52 3.33 13.75 -8.81
C PRO A 52 4.08 14.10 -7.53
N ASN A 53 3.74 15.21 -6.86
CA ASN A 53 4.42 15.63 -5.64
C ASN A 53 4.03 14.74 -4.46
N GLN A 54 2.73 14.45 -4.30
CA GLN A 54 2.22 13.55 -3.27
C GLN A 54 2.70 12.12 -3.46
N ILE A 55 2.73 11.63 -4.70
CA ILE A 55 3.28 10.31 -5.04
C ILE A 55 4.76 10.26 -4.66
N THR A 56 5.55 11.24 -5.09
CA THR A 56 6.99 11.30 -4.80
C THR A 56 7.27 11.35 -3.30
N GLN A 57 6.52 12.17 -2.56
CA GLN A 57 6.67 12.28 -1.11
C GLN A 57 6.34 10.95 -0.43
N THR A 58 5.20 10.33 -0.79
CA THR A 58 4.78 9.05 -0.21
C THR A 58 5.82 7.98 -0.45
N LEU A 59 6.33 7.86 -1.69
CA LEU A 59 7.36 6.87 -2.03
C LEU A 59 8.64 7.08 -1.23
N LYS A 60 9.11 8.33 -1.10
CA LYS A 60 10.30 8.65 -0.29
C LYS A 60 10.15 8.19 1.17
N GLU A 61 9.00 8.50 1.78
CA GLU A 61 8.71 8.11 3.16
C GLU A 61 8.65 6.58 3.31
N THR A 62 8.03 5.88 2.35
CA THR A 62 7.88 4.43 2.42
C THR A 62 9.17 3.67 2.10
N PHE A 63 10.03 4.21 1.24
CA PHE A 63 11.36 3.63 1.03
C PHE A 63 12.24 3.75 2.27
N ALA A 64 12.09 4.82 3.04
CA ALA A 64 12.84 5.03 4.27
C ALA A 64 12.36 4.15 5.45
N SER A 65 11.19 3.50 5.37
CA SER A 65 10.63 2.73 6.49
C SER A 65 11.23 1.34 6.64
N GLY A 66 11.83 0.78 5.58
CA GLY A 66 12.29 -0.62 5.57
C GLY A 66 11.18 -1.66 5.48
N ASP A 67 9.91 -1.23 5.31
CA ASP A 67 8.77 -2.12 5.11
C ASP A 67 8.76 -2.73 3.71
N VAL A 68 8.07 -3.85 3.53
CA VAL A 68 7.74 -4.36 2.18
C VAL A 68 6.48 -3.64 1.69
N VAL A 69 6.59 -2.87 0.61
CA VAL A 69 5.51 -1.99 0.16
C VAL A 69 5.05 -2.34 -1.25
N PHE A 70 3.74 -2.54 -1.40
CA PHE A 70 3.08 -2.69 -2.68
C PHE A 70 2.50 -1.35 -3.14
N SER A 71 2.58 -1.05 -4.43
CA SER A 71 1.94 0.12 -5.04
C SER A 71 0.98 -0.32 -6.14
N THR A 72 -0.22 0.27 -6.18
CA THR A 72 -1.25 -0.01 -7.19
C THR A 72 -1.83 1.29 -7.73
N GLY A 73 -2.14 1.34 -9.04
CA GLY A 73 -2.67 2.53 -9.71
C GLY A 73 -1.60 3.52 -10.17
N GLY A 74 -1.96 4.48 -11.02
CA GLY A 74 -1.04 5.50 -11.57
C GLY A 74 0.02 4.98 -12.57
N ILE A 75 -0.25 3.87 -13.27
CA ILE A 75 0.70 3.20 -14.19
C ILE A 75 0.27 3.21 -15.67
N GLY A 76 -0.85 3.87 -15.98
CA GLY A 76 -1.50 3.85 -17.30
C GLY A 76 -1.49 5.20 -18.01
#